data_AF-A0A813EW62-F1
#
_entry.id   AF-A0A813EW62-F1
#
_cell.length_a   1.000
_cell.length_b   1.000
_cell.length_c   1.000
_cell.angle_alpha   90.00
_cell.angle_beta   90.00
_cell.angle_gamma   90.00
#
_symmetry.space_group_name_H-M   'P 1'
#
loop_
_entity.id
_entity.type
_entity.pdbx_description
1 polymer ?
#
loop_
_entity_poly.entity_id
_entity_poly.type
_entity_poly.pdbx_seq_one_letter_code
_entity_poly.pdbx_strand_id
1 'polypeptide(L)'
;AVTMSLFAHIPEAPADPILNTTQLFNADQDPRKINLGVGTYRDENGKPYVLNVVREVEEEMLKELGTKINKEYATIDGHPELKPTTQKLLFGPDAASIKEGRIASVQALSGTGALRVAAEFMMSFMKIGGNEIWVSDPTWGNHNTIFQKAGLNVKQYPYWEPGSKSLNFPAMMAALESAADGAIVLLHACAHNPTGVDPTNEQWDKIAELMKRKSLLPLMDSAYQGYASGCLVKDAYAVRLFETLGFEFFMCQSFAKNLGLYGERIGMLHVICNNSEQAKCVLSQLKMVIRPMYSSPPKRGGELVVKILSSPERFQAWQTELKAMADRILGVRDVLRKGLEAKSTPGTWNHITDQIGMFSFTGLTVPQCDRLIQEHHIYLLKSGRQSGLALPEFRTKEACGWRLEAEKCWKYALTSCGAGVEPAFARNAKCLISYPVVLQGALFSLCKQHKQQQQQLNKRSCFKQPKTGK
;
A
#
# COMPACT_ATOMS: atom_id res chain seq x y z
N ALA A 1 -5.12 -6.65 51.26
CA ALA A 1 -5.59 -5.67 50.26
C ALA A 1 -5.33 -6.25 48.88
N VAL A 2 -6.33 -6.33 48.00
CA VAL A 2 -6.07 -6.67 46.59
C VAL A 2 -5.35 -5.47 46.00
N THR A 3 -4.05 -5.62 45.76
CA THR A 3 -3.25 -4.60 45.08
C THR A 3 -3.79 -4.44 43.67
N MET A 4 -4.29 -3.25 43.34
CA MET A 4 -4.69 -2.96 41.96
C MET A 4 -3.47 -3.14 41.03
N SER A 5 -3.68 -3.79 39.90
CA SER A 5 -2.65 -3.96 38.88
C SER A 5 -2.14 -2.58 38.41
N LEU A 6 -0.82 -2.43 38.31
CA LEU A 6 -0.17 -1.27 37.71
C LEU A 6 -0.73 -0.95 36.31
N PHE A 7 -1.19 -1.97 35.59
CA PHE A 7 -1.64 -1.88 34.20
C PHE A 7 -3.17 -1.76 34.04
N ALA A 8 -3.92 -1.61 35.13
CA ALA A 8 -5.39 -1.61 35.09
C ALA A 8 -6.00 -0.49 34.22
N HIS A 9 -5.24 0.58 33.94
CA HIS A 9 -5.68 1.73 33.15
C HIS A 9 -5.29 1.65 31.67
N ILE A 10 -4.56 0.61 31.24
CA ILE A 10 -4.10 0.48 29.85
C ILE A 10 -5.25 -0.07 28.99
N PRO A 11 -5.73 0.68 27.98
CA PRO A 11 -6.78 0.20 27.10
C PRO A 11 -6.25 -0.85 26.11
N GLU A 12 -7.13 -1.76 25.69
CA GLU A 12 -6.85 -2.66 24.57
C GLU A 12 -6.66 -1.84 23.29
N ALA A 13 -5.59 -2.12 22.54
CA ALA A 13 -5.30 -1.45 21.28
C ALA A 13 -6.29 -1.92 20.19
N PRO A 14 -6.72 -1.04 19.27
CA PRO A 14 -7.54 -1.46 18.13
C PRO A 14 -6.76 -2.46 17.25
N ALA A 15 -7.47 -3.44 16.70
CA ALA A 15 -6.88 -4.42 15.80
C ALA A 15 -6.40 -3.77 14.49
N ASP A 16 -5.22 -4.17 14.01
CA ASP A 16 -4.75 -3.77 12.68
C ASP A 16 -5.71 -4.33 11.60
N PRO A 17 -6.22 -3.50 10.66
CA PRO A 17 -7.20 -3.96 9.68
C PRO A 17 -6.75 -5.15 8.82
N ILE A 18 -5.46 -5.26 8.50
CA ILE A 18 -4.90 -6.36 7.70
C ILE A 18 -4.80 -7.63 8.56
N LEU A 19 -4.32 -7.50 9.79
CA LEU A 19 -4.23 -8.63 10.72
C LEU A 19 -5.63 -9.17 11.07
N ASN A 20 -6.58 -8.29 11.34
CA ASN A 20 -7.97 -8.65 11.61
C ASN A 20 -8.59 -9.41 10.44
N THR A 21 -8.40 -8.94 9.20
CA THR A 21 -8.87 -9.65 8.00
C THR A 21 -8.29 -11.06 7.90
N THR A 22 -7.02 -11.23 8.28
CA THR A 22 -6.35 -12.55 8.29
C THR A 22 -6.88 -13.45 9.40
N GLN A 23 -7.14 -12.91 10.59
CA GLN A 23 -7.73 -13.64 11.71
C GLN A 23 -9.13 -14.14 11.36
N LEU A 24 -9.97 -13.29 10.77
CA LEU A 24 -11.31 -13.68 10.32
C LEU A 24 -11.24 -14.79 9.25
N PHE A 25 -10.34 -14.66 8.26
CA PHE A 25 -10.12 -15.70 7.25
C PHE A 25 -9.65 -17.03 7.87
N ASN A 26 -8.76 -17.00 8.86
CA ASN A 26 -8.26 -18.21 9.51
C ASN A 26 -9.35 -18.90 10.36
N ALA A 27 -10.22 -18.12 11.01
CA ALA A 27 -11.31 -18.64 11.83
C ALA A 27 -12.42 -19.29 11.00
N ASP A 28 -12.65 -18.80 9.77
CA ASP A 28 -13.64 -19.35 8.86
C ASP A 28 -13.33 -20.79 8.44
N GLN A 29 -14.31 -21.68 8.51
CA GLN A 29 -14.18 -23.10 8.13
C GLN A 29 -14.77 -23.40 6.75
N ASP A 30 -15.38 -22.41 6.07
CA ASP A 30 -15.94 -22.63 4.74
C ASP A 30 -14.82 -22.97 3.74
N PRO A 31 -14.92 -24.10 3.01
CA PRO A 31 -13.88 -24.53 2.07
C PRO A 31 -13.72 -23.60 0.86
N ARG A 32 -14.68 -22.71 0.62
CA ARG A 32 -14.67 -21.73 -0.46
C ARG A 32 -13.83 -20.50 -0.09
N LYS A 33 -13.52 -20.25 1.18
CA LYS A 33 -12.90 -18.99 1.63
C LYS A 33 -11.67 -18.57 0.81
N ILE A 34 -11.57 -17.27 0.52
CA ILE A 34 -10.45 -16.66 -0.22
C ILE A 34 -9.90 -15.48 0.56
N ASN A 35 -8.56 -15.39 0.67
CA ASN A 35 -7.89 -14.27 1.34
C ASN A 35 -7.29 -13.28 0.34
N LEU A 36 -8.06 -12.27 -0.05
CA LEU A 36 -7.59 -11.12 -0.84
C LEU A 36 -7.03 -9.98 0.04
N GLY A 37 -6.92 -10.16 1.36
CA GLY A 37 -6.47 -9.12 2.29
C GLY A 37 -4.95 -9.05 2.45
N VAL A 38 -4.28 -10.20 2.44
CA VAL A 38 -2.85 -10.31 2.80
C VAL A 38 -1.92 -9.86 1.67
N GLY A 39 -0.92 -9.06 2.05
CA GLY A 39 0.09 -8.47 1.16
C GLY A 39 1.34 -9.32 0.95
N THR A 40 1.18 -10.61 0.63
CA THR A 40 2.29 -11.54 0.41
C THR A 40 2.00 -12.46 -0.77
N TYR A 41 3.01 -12.75 -1.57
CA TYR A 41 2.89 -13.65 -2.71
C TYR A 41 2.53 -15.08 -2.31
N ARG A 42 1.79 -15.74 -3.20
CA ARG A 42 1.28 -17.11 -3.06
C ARG A 42 1.53 -17.89 -4.34
N ASP A 43 1.68 -19.20 -4.21
CA ASP A 43 1.68 -20.11 -5.35
C ASP A 43 0.26 -20.32 -5.91
N GLU A 44 0.13 -21.14 -6.94
CA GLU A 44 -1.12 -21.52 -7.59
C GLU A 44 -2.10 -22.24 -6.65
N ASN A 45 -1.63 -22.77 -5.52
CA ASN A 45 -2.42 -23.44 -4.50
C ASN A 45 -2.81 -22.48 -3.36
N GLY A 46 -2.44 -21.20 -3.44
CA GLY A 46 -2.70 -20.21 -2.40
C GLY A 46 -1.79 -20.35 -1.17
N LYS A 47 -0.68 -21.10 -1.26
CA LYS A 47 0.30 -21.30 -0.18
C LYS A 47 1.44 -20.28 -0.25
N PRO A 48 2.13 -19.97 0.85
CA PRO A 48 3.35 -19.17 0.82
C PRO A 48 4.36 -19.75 -0.17
N TYR A 49 4.97 -18.88 -0.97
CA TYR A 49 5.94 -19.27 -2.00
C TYR A 49 7.32 -18.76 -1.65
N VAL A 50 8.32 -19.64 -1.69
CA VAL A 50 9.73 -19.33 -1.50
C VAL A 50 10.43 -19.52 -2.83
N LEU A 51 11.17 -18.50 -3.28
CA LEU A 51 11.92 -18.53 -4.53
C LEU A 51 12.97 -19.66 -4.50
N ASN A 52 13.19 -20.32 -5.63
CA ASN A 52 14.16 -21.41 -5.73
C ASN A 52 15.58 -20.89 -5.47
N VAL A 53 15.94 -19.74 -6.04
CA VAL A 53 17.23 -19.08 -5.77
C VAL A 53 17.44 -18.77 -4.28
N VAL A 54 16.37 -18.46 -3.53
CA VAL A 54 16.45 -18.25 -2.08
C VAL A 54 16.70 -19.57 -1.36
N ARG A 55 15.98 -20.63 -1.73
CA ARG A 55 16.17 -21.98 -1.14
C ARG A 55 17.59 -22.50 -1.35
N GLU A 56 18.12 -22.38 -2.57
CA GLU A 56 19.48 -22.81 -2.90
C GLU A 56 20.53 -22.10 -2.04
N VAL A 57 20.38 -20.77 -1.88
CA VAL A 57 21.30 -19.98 -1.05
C VAL A 57 21.13 -20.29 0.43
N GLU A 58 19.91 -20.53 0.93
CA GLU A 58 19.67 -20.98 2.31
C GLU A 58 20.39 -22.29 2.63
N GLU A 59 20.32 -23.28 1.72
CA GLU A 59 20.99 -24.57 1.84
C GLU A 59 22.53 -24.43 1.84
N GLU A 60 23.08 -23.57 0.97
CA GLU A 60 24.51 -23.22 0.99
C GLU A 60 24.90 -22.59 2.32
N MET A 61 24.14 -21.59 2.77
CA MET A 61 24.44 -20.86 4.00
C MET A 61 24.32 -21.74 5.25
N LEU A 62 23.51 -22.80 5.21
CA LEU A 62 23.46 -23.80 6.28
C LEU A 62 24.76 -24.62 6.34
N LYS A 63 25.31 -25.01 5.18
CA LYS A 63 26.60 -25.73 5.09
C LYS A 63 27.79 -24.86 5.52
N GLU A 64 27.69 -23.55 5.31
CA GLU A 64 28.72 -22.58 5.70
C GLU A 64 28.63 -22.14 7.18
N LEU A 65 27.61 -22.59 7.92
CA LEU A 65 27.42 -22.23 9.32
C LEU A 65 28.55 -22.79 10.20
N GLY A 66 29.14 -21.92 11.02
CA GLY A 66 30.29 -22.27 11.88
C GLY A 66 31.63 -22.23 11.15
N THR A 67 31.65 -21.95 9.84
CA THR A 67 32.89 -21.77 9.06
C THR A 67 32.96 -20.35 8.51
N LYS A 68 32.31 -20.08 7.36
CA LYS A 68 32.28 -18.75 6.74
C LYS A 68 31.18 -17.85 7.31
N ILE A 69 30.11 -18.45 7.83
CA ILE A 69 28.99 -17.74 8.45
C ILE A 69 28.98 -18.04 9.95
N ASN A 70 28.99 -16.98 10.75
CA ASN A 70 28.89 -17.05 12.21
C ASN A 70 27.68 -16.25 12.73
N LYS A 71 27.42 -16.36 14.03
CA LYS A 71 26.32 -15.67 14.72
C LYS A 71 26.76 -14.44 15.52
N GLU A 72 27.95 -13.91 15.24
CA GLU A 72 28.42 -12.64 15.83
C GLU A 72 27.57 -11.46 15.35
N TYR A 73 27.62 -10.36 16.10
CA TYR A 73 26.93 -9.13 15.73
C TYR A 73 27.36 -8.59 14.34
N ALA A 74 26.40 -8.04 13.61
CA ALA A 74 26.71 -7.22 12.43
C ALA A 74 27.29 -5.87 12.84
N THR A 75 27.91 -5.16 11.90
CA THR A 75 28.17 -3.72 12.10
C THR A 75 26.83 -2.96 12.17
N ILE A 76 26.81 -1.77 12.80
CA ILE A 76 25.57 -0.99 13.00
C ILE A 76 24.87 -0.68 11.67
N ASP A 77 25.65 -0.45 10.62
CA ASP A 77 25.22 -0.17 9.26
C ASP A 77 25.00 -1.43 8.39
N GLY A 78 25.17 -2.62 8.97
CA GLY A 78 24.85 -3.90 8.35
C GLY A 78 26.02 -4.60 7.65
N HIS A 79 25.67 -5.51 6.75
CA HIS A 79 26.67 -6.25 5.97
C HIS A 79 27.42 -5.32 4.99
N PRO A 80 28.76 -5.30 4.95
CA PRO A 80 29.53 -4.36 4.11
C PRO A 80 29.14 -4.39 2.62
N GLU A 81 29.04 -5.60 2.04
CA GLU A 81 28.68 -5.79 0.63
C GLU A 81 27.23 -5.46 0.28
N LEU A 82 26.32 -5.31 1.27
CA LEU A 82 24.95 -4.92 0.94
C LEU A 82 24.90 -3.55 0.29
N LYS A 83 25.71 -2.60 0.78
CA LYS A 83 25.64 -1.21 0.33
C LYS A 83 25.92 -1.07 -1.17
N PRO A 84 27.09 -1.50 -1.70
CA PRO A 84 27.35 -1.37 -3.14
C PRO A 84 26.37 -2.20 -3.97
N THR A 85 25.98 -3.39 -3.51
CA THR A 85 25.07 -4.28 -4.26
C THR A 85 23.66 -3.70 -4.39
N THR A 86 23.12 -3.15 -3.30
CA THR A 86 21.76 -2.56 -3.27
C THR A 86 21.71 -1.17 -3.92
N GLN A 87 22.78 -0.38 -3.81
CA GLN A 87 22.92 0.88 -4.56
C GLN A 87 22.87 0.63 -6.07
N LYS A 88 23.66 -0.34 -6.58
CA LYS A 88 23.68 -0.69 -8.00
C LYS A 88 22.32 -1.18 -8.50
N LEU A 89 21.62 -2.00 -7.71
CA LEU A 89 20.27 -2.47 -8.04
C LEU A 89 19.29 -1.30 -8.22
N LEU A 90 19.33 -0.34 -7.32
CA LEU A 90 18.35 0.72 -7.24
C LEU A 90 18.64 1.87 -8.23
N PHE A 91 19.82 2.46 -8.12
CA PHE A 91 20.21 3.63 -8.92
C PHE A 91 20.77 3.25 -10.30
N GLY A 92 21.17 1.99 -10.49
CA GLY A 92 21.91 1.54 -11.66
C GLY A 92 23.43 1.63 -11.44
N PRO A 93 24.23 0.79 -12.13
CA PRO A 93 25.67 0.71 -11.90
C PRO A 93 26.44 1.99 -12.25
N ASP A 94 25.86 2.82 -13.12
CA ASP A 94 26.50 4.03 -13.65
C ASP A 94 26.12 5.33 -12.96
N ALA A 95 25.26 5.28 -11.93
CA ALA A 95 24.76 6.45 -11.22
C ALA A 95 25.91 7.34 -10.70
N ALA A 96 25.81 8.64 -10.95
CA ALA A 96 26.82 9.62 -10.57
C ALA A 96 27.02 9.62 -9.04
N SER A 97 25.93 9.56 -8.29
CA SER A 97 25.96 9.48 -6.83
C SER A 97 26.74 8.28 -6.28
N ILE A 98 26.80 7.15 -7.00
CA ILE A 98 27.65 6.01 -6.62
C ILE A 98 29.12 6.33 -6.90
N LYS A 99 29.43 6.78 -8.12
CA LYS A 99 30.81 7.08 -8.56
C LYS A 99 31.47 8.18 -7.72
N GLU A 100 30.68 9.14 -7.28
CA GLU A 100 31.11 10.29 -6.47
C GLU A 100 31.03 10.03 -4.95
N GLY A 101 30.61 8.83 -4.53
CA GLY A 101 30.55 8.46 -3.11
C GLY A 101 29.52 9.24 -2.29
N ARG A 102 28.45 9.73 -2.92
CA ARG A 102 27.44 10.62 -2.31
C ARG A 102 26.33 9.91 -1.55
N ILE A 103 26.36 8.59 -1.44
CA ILE A 103 25.27 7.80 -0.85
C ILE A 103 25.66 7.23 0.51
N ALA A 104 24.98 7.69 1.56
CA ALA A 104 25.02 7.05 2.88
C ALA A 104 24.01 5.90 2.93
N SER A 105 24.49 4.67 3.11
CA SER A 105 23.63 3.46 3.14
C SER A 105 23.76 2.72 4.46
N VAL A 106 22.62 2.34 5.03
CA VAL A 106 22.51 1.47 6.22
C VAL A 106 21.50 0.37 5.98
N GLN A 107 21.80 -0.84 6.45
CA GLN A 107 20.82 -1.91 6.49
C GLN A 107 19.76 -1.62 7.56
N ALA A 108 18.49 -1.82 7.21
CA ALA A 108 17.35 -1.54 8.07
C ALA A 108 16.45 -2.77 8.23
N LEU A 109 15.52 -2.72 9.20
CA LEU A 109 14.51 -3.76 9.43
C LEU A 109 13.41 -3.71 8.36
N SER A 110 13.78 -4.05 7.12
CA SER A 110 13.00 -3.87 5.91
C SER A 110 12.60 -2.41 5.65
N GLY A 111 11.64 -2.18 4.76
CA GLY A 111 11.15 -0.82 4.45
C GLY A 111 10.60 -0.09 5.67
N THR A 112 9.89 -0.79 6.56
CA THR A 112 9.34 -0.21 7.80
C THR A 112 10.43 0.32 8.72
N GLY A 113 11.51 -0.43 8.91
CA GLY A 113 12.67 0.01 9.68
C GLY A 113 13.38 1.19 9.02
N ALA A 114 13.53 1.15 7.69
CA ALA A 114 14.13 2.24 6.94
C ALA A 114 13.35 3.56 7.11
N LEU A 115 12.02 3.52 6.98
CA LEU A 115 11.14 4.67 7.19
C LEU A 115 11.24 5.22 8.62
N ARG A 116 11.27 4.34 9.64
CA ARG A 116 11.37 4.77 11.04
C ARG A 116 12.73 5.43 11.36
N VAL A 117 13.83 4.87 10.84
CA VAL A 117 15.18 5.43 10.98
C VAL A 117 15.28 6.76 10.25
N ALA A 118 14.76 6.86 9.02
CA ALA A 118 14.71 8.11 8.27
C ALA A 118 13.93 9.18 9.04
N ALA A 119 12.76 8.85 9.58
CA ALA A 119 11.94 9.77 10.36
C ALA A 119 12.68 10.31 11.60
N GLU A 120 13.35 9.44 12.36
CA GLU A 120 14.15 9.87 13.52
C GLU A 120 15.30 10.77 13.12
N PHE A 121 16.03 10.39 12.07
CA PHE A 121 17.15 11.17 11.55
C PHE A 121 16.70 12.57 11.15
N MET A 122 15.62 12.66 10.38
CA MET A 122 15.07 13.93 9.92
C MET A 122 14.67 14.81 11.12
N MET A 123 13.96 14.26 12.11
CA MET A 123 13.56 15.00 13.31
C MET A 123 14.72 15.41 14.23
N SER A 124 15.82 14.64 14.22
CA SER A 124 16.98 14.92 15.08
C SER A 124 17.93 15.94 14.48
N PHE A 125 18.06 15.99 13.15
CA PHE A 125 19.16 16.70 12.49
C PHE A 125 18.74 17.70 11.42
N MET A 126 17.50 17.63 10.92
CA MET A 126 17.07 18.46 9.79
C MET A 126 16.11 19.56 10.23
N LYS A 127 16.22 20.72 9.57
CA LYS A 127 15.23 21.79 9.67
C LYS A 127 14.16 21.56 8.60
N ILE A 128 13.08 20.91 8.99
CA ILE A 128 11.98 20.53 8.08
C ILE A 128 10.94 21.65 8.09
N GLY A 129 10.45 22.03 6.91
CA GLY A 129 9.38 23.02 6.77
C GLY A 129 8.14 22.61 7.57
N GLY A 130 7.85 23.32 8.66
CA GLY A 130 6.70 23.04 9.54
C GLY A 130 6.71 21.65 10.20
N ASN A 131 7.83 20.93 10.20
CA ASN A 131 7.91 19.49 10.51
C ASN A 131 6.89 18.66 9.72
N GLU A 132 6.50 19.12 8.53
CA GLU A 132 5.47 18.48 7.72
C GLU A 132 6.04 17.31 6.93
N ILE A 133 5.25 16.23 6.90
CA ILE A 133 5.41 15.17 5.91
C ILE A 133 4.10 14.94 5.19
N TRP A 134 4.14 15.07 3.87
CA TRP A 134 3.02 14.89 2.98
C TRP A 134 3.01 13.46 2.46
N VAL A 135 1.94 12.72 2.72
CA VAL A 135 1.72 11.35 2.22
C VAL A 135 0.51 11.30 1.28
N SER A 136 0.47 10.35 0.36
CA SER A 136 -0.68 10.19 -0.54
C SER A 136 -2.00 9.94 0.21
N ASP A 137 -3.10 10.45 -0.32
CA ASP A 137 -4.45 10.06 0.10
C ASP A 137 -5.13 9.18 -0.96
N PRO A 138 -5.26 7.87 -0.71
CA PRO A 138 -4.78 7.11 0.45
C PRO A 138 -3.31 6.67 0.30
N THR A 139 -2.73 6.11 1.38
CA THR A 139 -1.37 5.53 1.40
C THR A 139 -1.32 4.22 2.20
N TRP A 140 -0.15 3.58 2.32
CA TRP A 140 0.03 2.46 3.24
C TRP A 140 -0.22 2.94 4.68
N GLY A 141 -1.25 2.41 5.34
CA GLY A 141 -1.76 2.97 6.60
C GLY A 141 -0.70 3.22 7.69
N ASN A 142 0.34 2.38 7.74
CA ASN A 142 1.41 2.50 8.72
C ASN A 142 2.36 3.71 8.48
N HIS A 143 2.35 4.34 7.29
CA HIS A 143 3.04 5.62 7.09
C HIS A 143 2.60 6.64 8.14
N ASN A 144 1.29 6.83 8.31
CA ASN A 144 0.75 7.77 9.28
C ASN A 144 1.27 7.48 10.69
N THR A 145 1.18 6.22 11.13
CA THR A 145 1.63 5.79 12.46
C THR A 145 3.13 6.00 12.65
N ILE A 146 3.97 5.60 11.68
CA ILE A 146 5.43 5.73 11.77
C ILE A 146 5.82 7.19 11.96
N PHE A 147 5.30 8.08 11.12
CA PHE A 147 5.73 9.47 11.12
C PHE A 147 5.13 10.27 12.27
N GLN A 148 3.87 10.05 12.64
CA GLN A 148 3.27 10.65 13.84
C GLN A 148 4.05 10.25 15.11
N LYS A 149 4.43 8.97 15.24
CA LYS A 149 5.23 8.49 16.37
C LYS A 149 6.66 9.05 16.40
N ALA A 150 7.19 9.47 15.25
CA ALA A 150 8.46 10.17 15.16
C ALA A 150 8.34 11.68 15.47
N GLY A 151 7.12 12.22 15.61
CA GLY A 151 6.87 13.64 15.89
C GLY A 151 6.65 14.52 14.66
N LEU A 152 6.48 13.92 13.47
CA LEU A 152 6.17 14.67 12.25
C LEU A 152 4.69 15.00 12.14
N ASN A 153 4.39 16.15 11.55
CA ASN A 153 3.05 16.59 11.21
C ASN A 153 2.61 15.96 9.89
N VAL A 154 1.89 14.84 9.96
CA VAL A 154 1.44 14.12 8.77
C VAL A 154 0.30 14.89 8.08
N LYS A 155 0.56 15.30 6.85
CA LYS A 155 -0.37 15.92 5.90
C LYS A 155 -0.64 14.96 4.75
N GLN A 156 -1.71 15.23 4.00
CA GLN A 156 -2.13 14.39 2.89
C GLN A 156 -2.22 15.18 1.60
N TYR A 157 -1.75 14.60 0.49
CA TYR A 157 -2.01 15.12 -0.86
C TYR A 157 -2.97 14.17 -1.60
N PRO A 158 -3.98 14.70 -2.32
CA PRO A 158 -4.91 13.87 -3.10
C PRO A 158 -4.18 12.97 -4.07
N TYR A 159 -4.59 11.69 -4.17
CA TYR A 159 -3.96 10.73 -5.06
C TYR A 159 -4.98 9.90 -5.82
N TRP A 160 -5.97 9.32 -5.15
CA TRP A 160 -7.00 8.51 -5.80
C TRP A 160 -8.21 9.35 -6.22
N GLU A 161 -8.63 9.25 -7.48
CA GLU A 161 -9.90 9.80 -7.95
C GLU A 161 -10.97 8.70 -8.03
N PRO A 162 -11.97 8.65 -7.13
CA PRO A 162 -12.99 7.60 -7.13
C PRO A 162 -13.81 7.52 -8.42
N GLY A 163 -14.06 8.66 -9.08
CA GLY A 163 -14.88 8.70 -10.29
C GLY A 163 -14.21 8.02 -11.48
N SER A 164 -12.95 8.36 -11.74
CA SER A 164 -12.16 7.80 -12.85
C SER A 164 -11.33 6.56 -12.46
N LYS A 165 -11.23 6.25 -11.16
CA LYS A 165 -10.42 5.17 -10.59
C LYS A 165 -8.94 5.26 -11.02
N SER A 166 -8.45 6.50 -11.13
CA SER A 166 -7.12 6.84 -11.62
C SER A 166 -6.42 7.84 -10.68
N LEU A 167 -5.25 8.34 -11.10
CA LEU A 167 -4.50 9.34 -10.35
C LEU A 167 -5.22 10.70 -10.44
N ASN A 168 -5.52 11.31 -9.30
CA ASN A 168 -5.98 12.69 -9.21
C ASN A 168 -4.80 13.67 -9.35
N PHE A 169 -4.15 13.64 -10.51
CA PHE A 169 -2.91 14.38 -10.74
C PHE A 169 -3.06 15.91 -10.58
N PRO A 170 -4.12 16.57 -11.08
CA PRO A 170 -4.29 18.01 -10.88
C PRO A 170 -4.41 18.39 -9.39
N ALA A 171 -5.17 17.63 -8.59
CA ALA A 171 -5.32 17.91 -7.17
C ALA A 171 -4.06 17.57 -6.36
N MET A 172 -3.34 16.49 -6.75
CA MET A 172 -2.01 16.18 -6.20
C MET A 172 -1.07 17.37 -6.35
N MET A 173 -0.92 17.89 -7.57
CA MET A 173 -0.01 19.00 -7.86
C MET A 173 -0.43 20.28 -7.13
N ALA A 174 -1.72 20.60 -7.09
CA ALA A 174 -2.23 21.76 -6.36
C ALA A 174 -1.96 21.67 -4.85
N ALA A 175 -2.12 20.49 -4.24
CA ALA A 175 -1.83 20.28 -2.83
C ALA A 175 -0.33 20.41 -2.54
N LEU A 176 0.54 19.79 -3.36
CA LEU A 176 1.99 19.90 -3.19
C LEU A 176 2.52 21.31 -3.42
N GLU A 177 1.89 22.10 -4.30
CA GLU A 177 2.23 23.52 -4.48
C GLU A 177 1.99 24.33 -3.20
N SER A 178 0.99 23.93 -2.39
CA SER A 178 0.65 24.58 -1.12
C SER A 178 1.51 24.14 0.06
N ALA A 179 2.35 23.11 -0.11
CA ALA A 179 3.23 22.64 0.95
C ALA A 179 4.23 23.73 1.36
N ALA A 180 4.61 23.73 2.64
CA ALA A 180 5.65 24.61 3.14
C ALA A 180 6.99 24.29 2.44
N ASP A 181 7.79 25.31 2.15
CA ASP A 181 9.12 25.11 1.57
C ASP A 181 9.97 24.25 2.51
N GLY A 182 10.67 23.26 1.96
CA GLY A 182 11.43 22.29 2.76
C GLY A 182 10.58 21.24 3.49
N ALA A 183 9.27 21.14 3.22
CA ALA A 183 8.45 20.02 3.69
C ALA A 183 8.88 18.70 3.06
N ILE A 184 8.66 17.59 3.76
CA ILE A 184 8.93 16.24 3.24
C ILE A 184 7.74 15.78 2.41
N VAL A 185 8.00 15.15 1.26
CA VAL A 185 6.97 14.44 0.49
C VAL A 185 7.36 12.97 0.39
N LEU A 186 6.52 12.10 0.96
CA LEU A 186 6.67 10.66 0.78
C LEU A 186 6.14 10.25 -0.59
N LEU A 187 6.97 9.62 -1.40
CA LEU A 187 6.61 9.13 -2.73
C LEU A 187 6.77 7.61 -2.81
N HIS A 188 5.77 6.91 -3.33
CA HIS A 188 5.91 5.49 -3.67
C HIS A 188 6.68 5.40 -4.98
N ALA A 189 7.79 4.66 -5.00
CA ALA A 189 8.65 4.59 -6.19
C ALA A 189 7.94 3.92 -7.39
N CYS A 190 7.12 2.91 -7.11
CA CYS A 190 6.23 2.21 -8.04
C CYS A 190 5.25 1.33 -7.25
N ALA A 191 4.23 0.79 -7.93
CA ALA A 191 3.15 -0.02 -7.39
C ALA A 191 2.55 0.56 -6.10
N HIS A 192 2.01 1.77 -6.22
CA HIS A 192 1.45 2.50 -5.11
C HIS A 192 0.53 1.64 -4.23
N ASN A 193 0.87 1.53 -2.95
CA ASN A 193 0.04 0.83 -1.97
C ASN A 193 -0.84 1.86 -1.25
N PRO A 194 -2.18 1.78 -1.36
CA PRO A 194 -2.97 0.59 -1.74
C PRO A 194 -3.56 0.55 -3.16
N THR A 195 -3.42 1.60 -3.96
CA THR A 195 -4.26 1.79 -5.17
C THR A 195 -3.85 0.93 -6.36
N GLY A 196 -2.55 0.66 -6.51
CA GLY A 196 -1.92 0.15 -7.72
C GLY A 196 -1.78 1.18 -8.86
N VAL A 197 -2.22 2.43 -8.69
CA VAL A 197 -2.06 3.50 -9.68
C VAL A 197 -0.72 4.20 -9.47
N ASP A 198 0.09 4.29 -10.52
CA ASP A 198 1.36 5.03 -10.52
C ASP A 198 1.28 6.25 -11.47
N PRO A 199 2.03 7.33 -11.21
CA PRO A 199 2.19 8.41 -12.18
C PRO A 199 2.87 7.92 -13.45
N THR A 200 2.51 8.50 -14.60
CA THR A 200 3.26 8.29 -15.85
C THR A 200 4.64 8.97 -15.76
N ASN A 201 5.53 8.66 -16.70
CA ASN A 201 6.85 9.29 -16.77
C ASN A 201 6.74 10.82 -16.88
N GLU A 202 5.83 11.32 -17.73
CA GLU A 202 5.59 12.75 -17.91
C GLU A 202 5.00 13.41 -16.65
N GLN A 203 4.24 12.66 -15.86
CA GLN A 203 3.75 13.12 -14.56
C GLN A 203 4.87 13.15 -13.52
N TRP A 204 5.77 12.17 -13.52
CA TRP A 204 6.97 12.16 -12.68
C TRP A 204 7.88 13.34 -12.96
N ASP A 205 8.10 13.70 -14.23
CA ASP A 205 8.89 14.88 -14.62
C ASP A 205 8.31 16.16 -13.98
N LYS A 206 6.98 16.33 -14.05
CA LYS A 206 6.28 17.48 -13.46
C LYS A 206 6.32 17.48 -11.93
N ILE A 207 6.22 16.31 -11.30
CA ILE A 207 6.38 16.17 -9.84
C ILE A 207 7.79 16.61 -9.44
N ALA A 208 8.82 16.13 -10.13
CA ALA A 208 10.20 16.51 -9.86
C ALA A 208 10.43 18.01 -10.07
N GLU A 209 9.90 18.60 -11.14
CA GLU A 209 9.97 20.05 -11.40
C GLU A 209 9.38 20.86 -10.23
N LEU A 210 8.16 20.52 -9.80
CA LEU A 210 7.51 21.18 -8.66
C LEU A 210 8.34 21.05 -7.38
N MET A 211 8.81 19.84 -7.06
CA MET A 211 9.59 19.59 -5.86
C MET A 211 10.91 20.37 -5.86
N LYS A 212 11.60 20.47 -7.01
CA LYS A 212 12.81 21.28 -7.14
C LYS A 212 12.51 22.76 -6.92
N ARG A 213 11.45 23.29 -7.56
CA ARG A 213 11.03 24.70 -7.44
C ARG A 213 10.69 25.07 -6.00
N LYS A 214 9.98 24.19 -5.30
CA LYS A 214 9.52 24.37 -3.91
C LYS A 214 10.52 23.93 -2.86
N SER A 215 11.71 23.48 -3.28
CA SER A 215 12.73 22.91 -2.39
C SER A 215 12.16 21.83 -1.44
N LEU A 216 11.23 21.01 -1.94
CA LEU A 216 10.63 19.93 -1.16
C LEU A 216 11.60 18.75 -1.04
N LEU A 217 11.62 18.10 0.11
CA LEU A 217 12.51 16.99 0.40
C LEU A 217 11.84 15.64 0.05
N PRO A 218 12.35 14.88 -0.93
CA PRO A 218 11.77 13.60 -1.27
C PRO A 218 12.15 12.52 -0.23
N LEU A 219 11.16 11.76 0.20
CA LEU A 219 11.33 10.48 0.89
C LEU A 219 10.67 9.39 0.03
N MET A 220 11.46 8.60 -0.67
CA MET A 220 10.95 7.54 -1.53
C MET A 220 10.82 6.21 -0.78
N ASP A 221 9.71 5.49 -0.99
CA ASP A 221 9.48 4.12 -0.53
C ASP A 221 9.43 3.16 -1.73
N SER A 222 10.39 2.23 -1.80
CA SER A 222 10.48 1.19 -2.83
C SER A 222 10.38 -0.19 -2.20
N ALA A 223 9.17 -0.74 -2.23
CA ALA A 223 8.87 -2.06 -1.71
C ALA A 223 8.60 -3.12 -2.79
N TYR A 224 8.51 -2.71 -4.06
CA TYR A 224 8.01 -3.55 -5.16
C TYR A 224 8.88 -3.52 -6.41
N GLN A 225 10.13 -3.05 -6.33
CA GLN A 225 11.02 -2.98 -7.50
C GLN A 225 11.17 -4.33 -8.20
N GLY A 226 10.86 -4.38 -9.50
CA GLY A 226 10.81 -5.57 -10.36
C GLY A 226 9.59 -6.46 -10.13
N TYR A 227 9.00 -6.41 -8.93
CA TYR A 227 7.80 -7.15 -8.59
C TYR A 227 6.54 -6.56 -9.24
N ALA A 228 6.56 -5.25 -9.54
CA ALA A 228 5.43 -4.55 -10.11
C ALA A 228 5.27 -4.88 -11.60
N SER A 229 6.34 -4.71 -12.40
CA SER A 229 6.29 -4.86 -13.84
C SER A 229 7.07 -6.07 -14.40
N GLY A 230 7.79 -6.81 -13.55
CA GLY A 230 8.78 -7.80 -14.00
C GLY A 230 10.08 -7.17 -14.52
N CYS A 231 10.26 -5.84 -14.38
CA CYS A 231 11.45 -5.12 -14.88
C CYS A 231 12.00 -4.17 -13.81
N LEU A 232 13.19 -4.51 -13.30
CA LEU A 232 13.88 -3.73 -12.24
C LEU A 232 14.16 -2.28 -12.64
N VAL A 233 14.43 -2.03 -13.93
CA VAL A 233 14.76 -0.70 -14.46
C VAL A 233 13.51 0.16 -14.55
N LYS A 234 12.41 -0.38 -15.10
CA LYS A 234 11.13 0.32 -15.21
C LYS A 234 10.61 0.71 -13.84
N ASP A 235 10.65 -0.22 -12.89
CA ASP A 235 10.15 0.00 -11.52
C ASP A 235 11.05 0.92 -10.68
N ALA A 236 12.26 1.26 -11.16
CA ALA A 236 13.17 2.21 -10.52
C ALA A 236 13.20 3.59 -11.22
N TYR A 237 12.33 3.82 -12.22
CA TYR A 237 12.35 5.03 -13.02
C TYR A 237 12.31 6.32 -12.18
N ALA A 238 11.35 6.43 -11.26
CA ALA A 238 11.20 7.62 -10.41
C ALA A 238 12.47 7.87 -9.57
N VAL A 239 13.04 6.81 -8.99
CA VAL A 239 14.27 6.92 -8.17
C VAL A 239 15.44 7.42 -9.00
N ARG A 240 15.61 6.88 -10.21
CA ARG A 240 16.70 7.25 -11.12
C ARG A 240 16.53 8.66 -11.70
N LEU A 241 15.28 9.08 -11.95
CA LEU A 241 14.96 10.45 -12.35
C LEU A 241 15.42 11.46 -11.30
N PHE A 242 15.05 11.25 -10.03
CA PHE A 242 15.44 12.15 -8.94
C PHE A 242 16.96 12.17 -8.72
N GLU A 243 17.63 11.02 -8.85
CA GLU A 243 19.10 10.96 -8.79
C GLU A 243 19.75 11.75 -9.94
N THR A 244 19.26 11.58 -11.17
CA THR A 244 19.75 12.25 -12.37
C THR A 244 19.56 13.77 -12.31
N LEU A 245 18.45 14.23 -11.72
CA LEU A 245 18.16 15.66 -11.50
C LEU A 245 18.93 16.26 -10.29
N GLY A 246 19.84 15.49 -9.68
CA GLY A 246 20.69 15.94 -8.60
C GLY A 246 19.89 16.31 -7.34
N PHE A 247 18.86 15.53 -6.99
CA PHE A 247 18.20 15.69 -5.69
C PHE A 247 19.07 15.13 -4.58
N GLU A 248 19.03 15.80 -3.42
CA GLU A 248 19.27 15.15 -2.13
C GLU A 248 17.95 14.56 -1.66
N PHE A 249 17.94 13.27 -1.29
CA PHE A 249 16.71 12.59 -0.89
C PHE A 249 16.97 11.33 -0.08
N PHE A 250 15.91 10.84 0.56
CA PHE A 250 15.90 9.59 1.31
C PHE A 250 15.22 8.50 0.49
N MET A 251 15.75 7.28 0.54
CA MET A 251 15.25 6.15 -0.22
C MET A 251 15.20 4.89 0.66
N CYS A 252 13.99 4.50 1.03
CA CYS A 252 13.68 3.30 1.80
C CYS A 252 13.43 2.11 0.86
N GLN A 253 14.27 1.09 0.93
CA GLN A 253 14.19 -0.10 0.08
C GLN A 253 13.80 -1.33 0.89
N SER A 254 12.87 -2.14 0.39
CA SER A 254 12.48 -3.42 1.00
C SER A 254 12.72 -4.60 0.08
N PHE A 255 13.20 -5.71 0.65
CA PHE A 255 13.33 -7.00 -0.05
C PHE A 255 12.22 -8.00 0.29
N ALA A 256 11.17 -7.54 1.00
CA ALA A 256 10.13 -8.42 1.47
C ALA A 256 9.35 -9.09 0.33
N LYS A 257 9.10 -8.37 -0.78
CA LYS A 257 8.23 -8.84 -1.87
C LYS A 257 9.05 -9.40 -3.03
N ASN A 258 10.01 -8.64 -3.52
CA ASN A 258 10.80 -9.01 -4.70
C ASN A 258 11.72 -10.23 -4.48
N LEU A 259 12.20 -10.47 -3.25
CA LEU A 259 12.93 -11.70 -2.87
C LEU A 259 12.09 -12.64 -1.99
N GLY A 260 10.83 -12.31 -1.71
CA GLY A 260 9.99 -13.11 -0.81
C GLY A 260 10.47 -13.16 0.65
N LEU A 261 11.40 -12.28 1.06
CA LEU A 261 12.02 -12.28 2.39
C LEU A 261 11.20 -11.49 3.42
N TYR A 262 9.90 -11.77 3.49
CA TYR A 262 8.94 -11.04 4.33
C TYR A 262 9.34 -11.04 5.81
N GLY A 263 9.61 -12.23 6.34
CA GLY A 263 9.91 -12.49 7.75
C GLY A 263 11.36 -12.19 8.14
N GLU A 264 12.29 -12.21 7.19
CA GLU A 264 13.71 -11.91 7.43
C GLU A 264 13.99 -10.44 7.76
N ARG A 265 12.99 -9.57 7.51
CA ARG A 265 13.04 -8.13 7.80
C ARG A 265 14.28 -7.46 7.20
N ILE A 266 14.61 -7.77 5.95
CA ILE A 266 15.74 -7.16 5.23
C ILE A 266 15.30 -5.99 4.33
N GLY A 267 16.07 -4.91 4.37
CA GLY A 267 15.91 -3.70 3.58
C GLY A 267 17.07 -2.74 3.83
N MET A 268 17.04 -1.61 3.14
CA MET A 268 18.07 -0.58 3.21
C MET A 268 17.43 0.80 3.36
N LEU A 269 18.15 1.70 4.02
CA LEU A 269 17.96 3.14 3.89
C LEU A 269 19.17 3.71 3.15
N HIS A 270 18.92 4.43 2.07
CA HIS A 270 19.91 5.21 1.34
C HIS A 270 19.59 6.70 1.48
N VAL A 271 20.59 7.51 1.76
CA VAL A 271 20.49 8.97 1.79
C VAL A 271 21.47 9.53 0.76
N ILE A 272 20.93 10.18 -0.26
CA ILE A 272 21.70 10.79 -1.34
C ILE A 272 22.03 12.22 -0.91
N CYS A 273 23.32 12.54 -0.84
CA CYS A 273 23.84 13.81 -0.38
C CYS A 273 24.47 14.60 -1.54
N ASN A 274 24.81 15.87 -1.31
CA ASN A 274 25.49 16.71 -2.31
C ASN A 274 26.92 16.28 -2.62
N ASN A 275 27.64 15.66 -1.68
CA ASN A 275 29.01 15.21 -1.85
C ASN A 275 29.36 14.06 -0.88
N SER A 276 30.60 13.57 -0.97
CA SER A 276 31.09 12.43 -0.18
C SER A 276 31.30 12.75 1.30
N GLU A 277 31.68 13.99 1.62
CA GLU A 277 31.94 14.49 2.97
C GLU A 277 30.64 14.53 3.78
N GLN A 278 29.58 15.05 3.18
CA GLN A 278 28.23 15.07 3.73
C GLN A 278 27.71 13.64 3.90
N ALA A 279 27.90 12.75 2.92
CA ALA A 279 27.50 11.36 3.02
C ALA A 279 28.17 10.63 4.20
N LYS A 280 29.46 10.90 4.44
CA LYS A 280 30.19 10.37 5.61
C LYS A 280 29.59 10.86 6.94
N CYS A 281 29.22 12.14 7.02
CA CYS A 281 28.59 12.71 8.21
C CYS A 281 27.18 12.15 8.45
N VAL A 282 26.39 12.03 7.39
CA VAL A 282 25.04 11.42 7.45
C VAL A 282 25.14 9.97 7.92
N LEU A 283 26.07 9.18 7.37
CA LEU A 283 26.27 7.80 7.76
C LEU A 283 26.63 7.65 9.25
N SER A 284 27.48 8.53 9.80
CA SER A 284 27.83 8.45 11.23
C SER A 284 26.63 8.72 12.13
N GLN A 285 25.78 9.69 11.77
CA GLN A 285 24.57 10.00 12.53
C GLN A 285 23.47 8.94 12.37
N LEU A 286 23.32 8.34 11.19
CA LEU A 286 22.44 7.18 11.01
C LEU A 286 22.81 6.02 11.93
N LYS A 287 24.11 5.75 12.13
CA LYS A 287 24.56 4.75 13.11
C LYS A 287 24.15 5.11 14.53
N MET A 288 24.25 6.39 14.91
CA MET A 288 23.83 6.86 16.22
C MET A 288 22.32 6.77 16.44
N VAL A 289 21.51 6.97 15.39
CA VAL A 289 20.05 6.75 15.41
C VAL A 289 19.73 5.27 15.58
N ILE A 290 20.42 4.38 14.85
CA ILE A 290 20.14 2.93 14.86
C ILE A 290 20.54 2.28 16.19
N ARG A 291 21.69 2.66 16.75
CA ARG A 291 22.29 2.03 17.93
C ARG A 291 21.32 1.89 19.12
N PRO A 292 20.56 2.91 19.54
CA PRO A 292 19.58 2.78 20.62
C PRO A 292 18.25 2.14 20.20
N MET A 293 17.95 2.04 18.89
CA MET A 293 16.71 1.40 18.43
C MET A 293 16.80 -0.11 18.44
N TYR A 294 17.85 -0.66 17.84
CA TYR A 294 18.03 -2.11 17.71
C TYR A 294 19.49 -2.55 17.66
N SER A 295 20.43 -1.70 18.09
CA SER A 295 21.87 -1.96 18.09
C SER A 295 22.50 -2.15 16.70
N SER A 296 22.18 -3.25 16.04
CA SER A 296 22.72 -3.68 14.74
C SER A 296 21.67 -4.57 14.06
N PRO A 297 21.54 -4.55 12.73
CA PRO A 297 20.52 -5.30 12.02
C PRO A 297 20.80 -6.82 11.96
N PRO A 298 19.79 -7.66 11.66
CA PRO A 298 19.95 -9.10 11.49
C PRO A 298 20.87 -9.46 10.32
N LYS A 299 21.68 -10.52 10.46
CA LYS A 299 22.64 -10.93 9.40
C LYS A 299 22.03 -11.75 8.27
N ARG A 300 21.13 -12.70 8.59
CA ARG A 300 20.68 -13.75 7.65
C ARG A 300 20.11 -13.17 6.36
N GLY A 301 19.14 -12.27 6.46
CA GLY A 301 18.55 -11.60 5.29
C GLY A 301 19.58 -10.82 4.47
N GLY A 302 20.56 -10.19 5.12
CA GLY A 302 21.64 -9.48 4.42
C GLY A 302 22.56 -10.39 3.62
N GLU A 303 22.96 -11.52 4.22
CA GLU A 303 23.77 -12.54 3.55
C GLU A 303 23.04 -13.16 2.35
N LEU A 304 21.74 -13.44 2.47
CA LEU A 304 20.89 -13.92 1.36
C LEU A 304 20.91 -12.92 0.20
N VAL A 305 20.60 -11.66 0.47
CA VAL A 305 20.57 -10.61 -0.55
C VAL A 305 21.94 -10.47 -1.23
N VAL A 306 23.04 -10.46 -0.48
CA VAL A 306 24.39 -10.35 -1.06
C VAL A 306 24.70 -11.56 -1.94
N LYS A 307 24.47 -12.79 -1.46
CA LYS A 307 24.78 -14.01 -2.22
C LYS A 307 23.95 -14.16 -3.48
N ILE A 308 22.70 -13.68 -3.49
CA ILE A 308 21.82 -13.71 -4.66
C ILE A 308 22.21 -12.60 -5.64
N LEU A 309 22.33 -11.36 -5.17
CA LEU A 309 22.48 -10.20 -6.05
C LEU A 309 23.91 -10.01 -6.58
N SER A 310 24.93 -10.55 -5.91
CA SER A 310 26.33 -10.38 -6.32
C SER A 310 26.83 -11.49 -7.26
N SER A 311 26.07 -12.57 -7.44
CA SER A 311 26.36 -13.62 -8.42
C SER A 311 25.56 -13.35 -9.70
N PRO A 312 26.20 -13.18 -10.88
CA PRO A 312 25.48 -12.95 -12.14
C PRO A 312 24.45 -14.04 -12.47
N GLU A 313 24.80 -15.30 -12.19
CA GLU A 313 23.94 -16.46 -12.44
C GLU A 313 22.70 -16.43 -11.54
N ARG A 314 22.89 -16.20 -10.23
CA ARG A 314 21.78 -16.13 -9.26
C ARG A 314 20.93 -14.89 -9.45
N PHE A 315 21.55 -13.77 -9.82
CA PHE A 315 20.84 -12.55 -10.17
C PHE A 315 19.91 -12.78 -11.36
N GLN A 316 20.39 -13.46 -12.41
CA GLN A 316 19.58 -13.80 -13.58
C GLN A 316 18.47 -14.80 -13.24
N ALA A 317 18.75 -15.81 -12.41
CA ALA A 317 17.75 -16.77 -11.93
C ALA A 317 16.64 -16.04 -11.13
N TRP A 318 17.04 -15.17 -10.20
CA TRP A 318 16.12 -14.33 -9.44
C TRP A 318 15.27 -13.43 -10.35
N GLN A 319 15.87 -12.75 -11.33
CA GLN A 319 15.12 -11.92 -12.27
C GLN A 319 14.08 -12.72 -13.06
N THR A 320 14.42 -13.96 -13.43
CA THR A 320 13.51 -14.87 -14.13
C THR A 320 12.32 -15.24 -13.25
N GLU A 321 12.57 -15.64 -11.99
CA GLU A 321 11.50 -15.95 -11.03
C GLU A 321 10.66 -14.71 -10.70
N LEU A 322 11.29 -13.55 -10.53
CA LEU A 322 10.61 -12.28 -10.26
C LEU A 322 9.70 -11.87 -11.42
N LYS A 323 10.16 -12.03 -12.65
CA LYS A 323 9.35 -11.80 -13.84
C LYS A 323 8.16 -12.77 -13.91
N ALA A 324 8.38 -14.06 -13.63
CA ALA A 324 7.30 -15.05 -13.61
C ALA A 324 6.24 -14.70 -12.54
N MET A 325 6.67 -14.26 -11.35
CA MET A 325 5.74 -13.75 -10.33
C MET A 325 4.92 -12.57 -10.85
N ALA A 326 5.58 -11.56 -11.43
CA ALA A 326 4.91 -10.36 -11.97
C ALA A 326 3.93 -10.69 -13.10
N ASP A 327 4.34 -11.52 -14.06
CA ASP A 327 3.52 -11.98 -15.18
C ASP A 327 2.25 -12.69 -14.67
N ARG A 328 2.37 -13.51 -13.62
CA ARG A 328 1.21 -14.14 -12.98
C ARG A 328 0.24 -13.12 -12.40
N ILE A 329 0.73 -12.07 -11.73
CA ILE A 329 -0.14 -11.01 -11.17
C ILE A 329 -0.92 -10.32 -12.30
N LEU A 330 -0.23 -9.97 -13.38
CA LEU A 330 -0.82 -9.33 -14.54
C LEU A 330 -1.84 -10.26 -15.21
N GLY A 331 -1.54 -11.55 -15.32
CA GLY A 331 -2.47 -12.56 -15.81
C GLY A 331 -3.74 -12.67 -14.96
N VAL A 332 -3.61 -12.69 -13.63
CA VAL A 332 -4.77 -12.73 -12.73
C VAL A 332 -5.64 -11.46 -12.86
N ARG A 333 -5.02 -10.29 -13.02
CA ARG A 333 -5.74 -9.02 -13.26
C ARG A 333 -6.54 -9.05 -14.56
N ASP A 334 -5.93 -9.53 -15.64
CA ASP A 334 -6.57 -9.68 -16.95
C ASP A 334 -7.77 -10.65 -16.88
N VAL A 335 -7.59 -11.82 -16.25
CA VAL A 335 -8.66 -12.79 -16.03
C VAL A 335 -9.82 -12.19 -15.22
N LEU A 336 -9.51 -11.46 -14.15
CA LEU A 336 -10.52 -10.81 -13.32
C LEU A 336 -11.33 -9.79 -14.12
N ARG A 337 -10.65 -8.90 -14.86
CA ARG A 337 -11.30 -7.89 -15.70
C ARG A 337 -12.19 -8.53 -16.77
N LYS A 338 -11.66 -9.48 -17.54
CA LYS A 338 -12.41 -10.21 -18.58
C LYS A 338 -13.63 -10.92 -18.00
N GLY A 339 -13.49 -11.51 -16.81
CA GLY A 339 -14.59 -12.15 -16.09
C GLY A 339 -15.73 -11.18 -15.76
N LEU A 340 -15.39 -9.99 -15.26
CA LEU A 340 -16.34 -8.93 -14.91
C LEU A 340 -17.05 -8.36 -16.15
N GLU A 341 -16.29 -8.08 -17.22
CA GLU A 341 -16.81 -7.54 -18.48
C GLU A 341 -17.71 -8.55 -19.21
N ALA A 342 -17.30 -9.82 -19.30
CA ALA A 342 -18.10 -10.89 -19.91
C ALA A 342 -19.42 -11.17 -19.17
N LYS A 343 -19.59 -10.62 -17.96
CA LYS A 343 -20.83 -10.69 -17.18
C LYS A 343 -21.61 -9.38 -17.17
N SER A 344 -21.18 -8.39 -17.95
CA SER A 344 -21.83 -7.07 -18.00
C SER A 344 -21.94 -6.45 -16.59
N THR A 345 -20.93 -6.68 -15.74
CA THR A 345 -20.92 -6.16 -14.38
C THR A 345 -20.95 -4.62 -14.45
N PRO A 346 -21.89 -3.93 -13.78
CA PRO A 346 -22.07 -2.49 -14.02
C PRO A 346 -20.82 -1.66 -13.71
N GLY A 347 -20.60 -0.62 -14.51
CA GLY A 347 -19.42 0.25 -14.45
C GLY A 347 -18.28 -0.21 -15.36
N THR A 348 -17.14 0.49 -15.27
CA THR A 348 -15.91 0.15 -15.99
C THR A 348 -14.90 -0.55 -15.09
N TRP A 349 -14.07 -1.39 -15.71
CA TRP A 349 -13.16 -2.33 -15.05
C TRP A 349 -11.74 -2.32 -15.59
N ASN A 350 -11.43 -1.40 -16.51
CA ASN A 350 -10.09 -1.22 -17.06
C ASN A 350 -9.05 -0.88 -15.99
N HIS A 351 -9.44 -0.18 -14.92
CA HIS A 351 -8.55 0.16 -13.81
C HIS A 351 -7.88 -1.07 -13.17
N ILE A 352 -8.48 -2.26 -13.22
CA ILE A 352 -7.88 -3.50 -12.70
C ILE A 352 -6.58 -3.85 -13.45
N THR A 353 -6.54 -3.61 -14.77
CA THR A 353 -5.38 -3.88 -15.62
C THR A 353 -4.49 -2.66 -15.82
N ASP A 354 -5.03 -1.45 -15.68
CA ASP A 354 -4.24 -0.22 -15.75
C ASP A 354 -3.41 -0.02 -14.47
N GLN A 355 -3.89 -0.51 -13.34
CA GLN A 355 -3.15 -0.60 -12.08
C GLN A 355 -2.07 -1.69 -12.14
N ILE A 356 -0.96 -1.47 -11.44
CA ILE A 356 0.20 -2.35 -11.39
C ILE A 356 0.44 -2.93 -9.98
N GLY A 357 1.25 -3.99 -9.91
CA GLY A 357 1.74 -4.58 -8.67
C GLY A 357 0.72 -5.45 -7.95
N MET A 358 1.00 -5.73 -6.67
CA MET A 358 0.23 -6.69 -5.86
C MET A 358 -1.22 -6.27 -5.60
N PHE A 359 -1.45 -4.97 -5.43
CA PHE A 359 -2.71 -4.44 -4.90
C PHE A 359 -3.52 -3.71 -5.95
N SER A 360 -4.84 -3.86 -5.84
CA SER A 360 -5.80 -3.12 -6.65
C SER A 360 -6.82 -2.45 -5.74
N PHE A 361 -7.07 -1.16 -5.96
CA PHE A 361 -8.30 -0.57 -5.45
C PHE A 361 -9.45 -0.84 -6.40
N THR A 362 -10.43 -1.59 -5.90
CA THR A 362 -11.59 -2.03 -6.70
C THR A 362 -12.61 -0.92 -6.94
N GLY A 363 -12.69 0.06 -6.03
CA GLY A 363 -13.79 1.03 -5.96
C GLY A 363 -15.04 0.50 -5.23
N LEU A 364 -14.93 -0.67 -4.58
CA LEU A 364 -15.99 -1.19 -3.71
C LEU A 364 -16.23 -0.30 -2.49
N THR A 365 -17.50 -0.18 -2.14
CA THR A 365 -17.93 0.48 -0.89
C THR A 365 -17.85 -0.49 0.29
N VAL A 366 -17.76 0.05 1.51
CA VAL A 366 -17.71 -0.76 2.75
C VAL A 366 -18.84 -1.80 2.83
N PRO A 367 -20.12 -1.47 2.56
CA PRO A 367 -21.20 -2.48 2.58
C PRO A 367 -20.99 -3.61 1.58
N GLN A 368 -20.40 -3.31 0.41
CA GLN A 368 -20.12 -4.32 -0.60
C GLN A 368 -18.95 -5.22 -0.18
N CYS A 369 -17.91 -4.66 0.44
CA CYS A 369 -16.83 -5.43 1.03
C CYS A 369 -17.32 -6.34 2.17
N ASP A 370 -18.16 -5.81 3.06
CA ASP A 370 -18.72 -6.59 4.17
C ASP A 370 -19.59 -7.74 3.65
N ARG A 371 -20.34 -7.52 2.57
CA ARG A 371 -21.11 -8.57 1.90
C ARG A 371 -20.22 -9.67 1.30
N LEU A 372 -19.12 -9.30 0.64
CA LEU A 372 -18.15 -10.27 0.11
C LEU A 372 -17.57 -11.15 1.23
N ILE A 373 -17.31 -10.57 2.41
CA ILE A 373 -16.82 -11.30 3.57
C ILE A 373 -17.89 -12.22 4.15
N GLN A 374 -19.09 -11.70 4.41
CA GLN A 374 -20.14 -12.40 5.17
C GLN A 374 -20.90 -13.45 4.36
N GLU A 375 -21.19 -13.17 3.10
CA GLU A 375 -22.02 -14.05 2.25
C GLU A 375 -21.17 -14.99 1.38
N HIS A 376 -19.94 -14.59 1.04
CA HIS A 376 -19.13 -15.30 0.03
C HIS A 376 -17.75 -15.70 0.51
N HIS A 377 -17.41 -15.46 1.78
CA HIS A 377 -16.14 -15.88 2.37
C HIS A 377 -14.92 -15.29 1.63
N ILE A 378 -15.08 -14.11 1.00
CA ILE A 378 -14.01 -13.38 0.31
C ILE A 378 -13.51 -12.27 1.23
N TYR A 379 -12.32 -12.47 1.78
CA TYR A 379 -11.71 -11.56 2.74
C TYR A 379 -10.86 -10.52 2.05
N LEU A 380 -11.27 -9.26 2.11
CA LEU A 380 -10.58 -8.08 1.57
C LEU A 380 -10.65 -6.92 2.56
N LEU A 381 -9.86 -5.86 2.36
CA LEU A 381 -9.99 -4.69 3.24
C LEU A 381 -11.30 -3.94 2.96
N LYS A 382 -11.91 -3.41 4.03
CA LYS A 382 -13.14 -2.58 3.94
C LYS A 382 -13.01 -1.35 3.05
N SER A 383 -11.79 -0.89 2.79
CA SER A 383 -11.56 0.21 1.85
C SER A 383 -11.85 -0.17 0.40
N GLY A 384 -11.94 -1.47 0.08
CA GLY A 384 -11.99 -2.00 -1.29
C GLY A 384 -10.62 -2.38 -1.85
N ARG A 385 -9.55 -2.34 -1.05
CA ARG A 385 -8.23 -2.85 -1.44
C ARG A 385 -8.25 -4.37 -1.45
N GLN A 386 -7.88 -4.96 -2.58
CA GLN A 386 -7.64 -6.38 -2.73
C GLN A 386 -6.18 -6.67 -3.12
N SER A 387 -5.70 -7.85 -2.76
CA SER A 387 -4.43 -8.45 -3.18
C SER A 387 -4.73 -9.43 -4.31
N GLY A 388 -4.27 -9.13 -5.52
CA GLY A 388 -4.58 -9.91 -6.73
C GLY A 388 -3.93 -11.30 -6.78
N LEU A 389 -3.30 -11.76 -5.71
CA LEU A 389 -2.40 -12.91 -5.70
C LEU A 389 -3.00 -14.19 -5.13
N ALA A 390 -4.13 -14.07 -4.44
CA ALA A 390 -4.76 -15.19 -3.75
C ALA A 390 -5.86 -15.89 -4.57
N LEU A 391 -5.90 -15.67 -5.89
CA LEU A 391 -6.76 -16.41 -6.81
C LEU A 391 -5.98 -17.61 -7.40
N PRO A 392 -6.34 -18.86 -7.06
CA PRO A 392 -5.75 -20.07 -7.65
C PRO A 392 -6.06 -20.19 -9.15
N GLU A 393 -5.08 -20.55 -9.98
CA GLU A 393 -5.30 -20.79 -11.42
C GLU A 393 -6.33 -21.90 -11.69
N PHE A 394 -6.33 -22.97 -10.89
CA PHE A 394 -7.24 -24.12 -11.06
C PHE A 394 -8.70 -23.86 -10.67
N ARG A 395 -8.97 -22.78 -9.93
CA ARG A 395 -10.35 -22.39 -9.60
C ARG A 395 -10.91 -21.33 -10.56
N THR A 396 -10.28 -21.06 -11.70
CA THR A 396 -10.77 -20.06 -12.67
C THR A 396 -11.91 -20.57 -13.58
N LYS A 397 -11.99 -21.88 -13.85
CA LYS A 397 -13.17 -22.48 -14.51
C LYS A 397 -14.36 -22.62 -13.54
N GLU A 398 -14.12 -22.98 -12.29
CA GLU A 398 -15.16 -22.98 -11.24
C GLU A 398 -15.43 -21.57 -10.67
N ALA A 399 -14.58 -20.58 -10.92
CA ALA A 399 -14.89 -19.17 -10.74
C ALA A 399 -15.99 -18.73 -11.73
N CYS A 400 -16.32 -19.55 -12.73
CA CYS A 400 -17.58 -19.41 -13.46
C CYS A 400 -18.84 -19.85 -12.68
N GLY A 401 -18.68 -20.57 -11.57
CA GLY A 401 -19.71 -20.80 -10.55
C GLY A 401 -19.74 -19.71 -9.48
N TRP A 402 -18.58 -19.14 -9.11
CA TRP A 402 -18.51 -17.91 -8.29
C TRP A 402 -19.10 -16.71 -9.02
N ARG A 403 -19.00 -16.71 -10.35
CA ARG A 403 -19.75 -15.87 -11.29
C ARG A 403 -21.21 -15.76 -10.83
N LEU A 404 -21.93 -16.86 -10.54
CA LEU A 404 -23.36 -16.80 -10.14
C LEU A 404 -23.65 -16.16 -8.78
N GLU A 405 -22.72 -16.18 -7.83
CA GLU A 405 -22.91 -15.58 -6.50
C GLU A 405 -22.32 -14.18 -6.37
N ALA A 406 -21.14 -13.92 -6.94
CA ALA A 406 -20.65 -12.56 -7.18
C ALA A 406 -21.56 -11.79 -8.16
N GLU A 407 -22.29 -12.47 -9.05
CA GLU A 407 -23.36 -11.91 -9.91
C GLU A 407 -24.52 -11.35 -9.08
N LYS A 408 -24.97 -12.06 -8.05
CA LYS A 408 -25.94 -11.52 -7.08
C LYS A 408 -25.28 -10.47 -6.19
N CYS A 409 -24.01 -10.65 -5.87
CA CYS A 409 -23.27 -9.75 -5.01
C CYS A 409 -23.13 -8.35 -5.64
N TRP A 410 -22.64 -8.29 -6.88
CA TRP A 410 -22.32 -7.05 -7.59
C TRP A 410 -23.51 -6.40 -8.28
N LYS A 411 -24.47 -7.20 -8.76
CA LYS A 411 -25.72 -6.67 -9.34
C LYS A 411 -26.60 -6.03 -8.26
N TYR A 412 -26.72 -6.62 -7.07
CA TYR A 412 -27.49 -6.03 -5.95
C TYR A 412 -26.72 -4.92 -5.22
N ALA A 413 -25.40 -5.06 -5.04
CA ALA A 413 -24.52 -4.02 -4.52
C ALA A 413 -24.59 -2.69 -5.29
N LEU A 414 -24.82 -2.74 -6.61
CA LEU A 414 -24.90 -1.55 -7.47
C LEU A 414 -26.33 -1.13 -7.83
N THR A 415 -27.35 -1.97 -7.63
CA THR A 415 -28.77 -1.57 -7.77
C THR A 415 -29.39 -1.02 -6.49
N SER A 416 -28.75 -1.19 -5.33
CA SER A 416 -29.29 -0.71 -4.04
C SER A 416 -29.05 0.78 -3.73
N CYS A 417 -28.44 1.55 -4.64
CA CYS A 417 -28.30 3.01 -4.49
C CYS A 417 -29.39 3.80 -5.24
N GLY A 418 -30.48 3.15 -5.67
CA GLY A 418 -31.58 3.82 -6.36
C GLY A 418 -32.89 3.06 -6.31
N ALA A 419 -33.42 2.77 -5.12
CA ALA A 419 -34.80 2.27 -5.00
C ALA A 419 -35.36 2.54 -3.59
N GLY A 420 -35.64 3.81 -3.31
CA GLY A 420 -36.68 4.17 -2.36
C GLY A 420 -37.93 4.63 -3.13
N VAL A 421 -38.58 3.73 -3.87
CA VAL A 421 -39.91 4.00 -4.45
C VAL A 421 -40.71 2.69 -4.49
N GLU A 422 -41.85 2.68 -3.80
CA GLU A 422 -42.85 1.60 -3.83
C GLU A 422 -43.36 1.34 -5.27
N PRO A 423 -43.74 0.09 -5.60
CA PRO A 423 -44.23 -0.27 -6.92
C PRO A 423 -45.74 0.02 -7.04
N ALA A 424 -46.10 1.26 -7.34
CA ALA A 424 -47.46 1.58 -7.78
C ALA A 424 -47.44 2.78 -8.72
N PHE A 425 -46.97 2.62 -9.96
CA PHE A 425 -47.43 3.36 -11.16
C PHE A 425 -46.66 2.87 -12.40
N ALA A 426 -46.65 1.56 -12.64
CA ALA A 426 -46.30 1.01 -13.95
C ALA A 426 -47.57 0.95 -14.80
N ARG A 427 -48.03 2.09 -15.30
CA ARG A 427 -48.93 2.19 -16.46
C ARG A 427 -48.90 3.62 -16.98
N ASN A 428 -48.51 3.76 -18.25
CA ASN A 428 -48.48 4.96 -19.10
C ASN A 428 -47.23 5.86 -18.99
N ALA A 429 -46.17 5.47 -19.71
CA ALA A 429 -45.12 6.37 -20.17
C ALA A 429 -44.94 6.24 -21.69
N LYS A 430 -45.91 6.76 -22.44
CA LYS A 430 -45.65 7.42 -23.72
C LYS A 430 -46.12 8.86 -23.53
N CYS A 431 -45.35 9.81 -24.05
CA CYS A 431 -45.51 11.26 -23.91
C CYS A 431 -44.91 11.85 -22.63
N LEU A 432 -43.73 12.48 -22.77
CA LEU A 432 -43.52 13.92 -22.50
C LEU A 432 -42.02 14.21 -22.52
N ILE A 433 -41.56 14.56 -23.72
CA ILE A 433 -40.39 15.42 -23.92
C ILE A 433 -40.87 16.85 -23.58
N SER A 434 -39.96 17.69 -23.07
CA SER A 434 -40.03 19.16 -22.84
C SER A 434 -40.80 19.70 -21.61
N TYR A 435 -40.07 20.31 -20.64
CA TYR A 435 -40.24 21.66 -20.03
C TYR A 435 -39.48 21.83 -18.66
N PRO A 436 -39.22 23.05 -18.11
CA PRO A 436 -37.94 23.44 -17.52
C PRO A 436 -37.96 23.73 -15.99
N VAL A 437 -36.76 23.96 -15.45
CA VAL A 437 -36.21 24.46 -14.14
C VAL A 437 -37.13 24.93 -12.98
N VAL A 438 -38.44 25.15 -13.13
CA VAL A 438 -39.31 25.68 -12.06
C VAL A 438 -39.81 24.61 -11.05
N LEU A 439 -39.61 23.32 -11.32
CA LEU A 439 -40.10 22.23 -10.47
C LEU A 439 -39.15 21.77 -9.34
N GLN A 440 -37.91 22.28 -9.26
CA GLN A 440 -36.99 21.93 -8.18
C GLN A 440 -37.32 22.63 -6.85
N GLY A 441 -37.98 23.80 -6.88
CA GLY A 441 -38.35 24.54 -5.66
C GLY A 441 -39.53 23.95 -4.89
N ALA A 442 -40.51 23.36 -5.59
CA ALA A 442 -41.72 22.81 -4.96
C ALA A 442 -41.45 21.48 -4.23
N LEU A 443 -40.56 20.64 -4.77
CA LEU A 443 -40.13 19.37 -4.17
C LEU A 443 -39.35 19.56 -2.87
N PHE A 444 -38.55 20.63 -2.76
CA PHE A 444 -37.81 20.94 -1.54
C PHE A 444 -38.71 21.39 -0.38
N SER A 445 -39.81 22.07 -0.69
CA SER A 445 -40.79 22.54 0.31
C SER A 445 -41.64 21.40 0.88
N LEU A 446 -42.07 20.46 0.04
CA LEU A 446 -42.83 19.27 0.43
C LEU A 446 -42.01 18.29 1.30
N CYS A 447 -40.73 18.08 0.99
CA CYS A 447 -39.83 17.28 1.82
C CYS A 447 -39.59 17.89 3.22
N LYS A 448 -39.63 19.22 3.34
CA LYS A 448 -39.48 19.93 4.61
C LYS A 448 -40.72 19.79 5.51
N GLN A 449 -41.92 19.84 4.91
CA GLN A 449 -43.18 19.63 5.63
C GLN A 449 -43.33 18.17 6.11
N HIS A 450 -42.90 17.19 5.32
CA HIS A 450 -42.97 15.77 5.69
C HIS A 450 -42.04 15.42 6.87
N LYS A 451 -40.83 16.02 6.93
CA LYS A 451 -39.91 15.87 8.08
C LYS A 451 -40.47 16.50 9.36
N GLN A 452 -41.18 17.62 9.27
CA GLN A 452 -41.83 18.26 10.43
C GLN A 452 -43.02 17.43 10.96
N GLN A 453 -43.81 16.81 10.09
CA GLN A 453 -44.90 15.93 10.50
C GLN A 453 -44.40 14.64 11.19
N GLN A 454 -43.31 14.02 10.72
CA GLN A 454 -42.74 12.84 11.39
C GLN A 454 -42.14 13.17 12.77
N GLN A 455 -41.53 14.35 12.94
CA GLN A 455 -41.04 14.78 14.26
C GLN A 455 -42.16 15.10 15.27
N GLN A 456 -43.35 15.48 14.81
CA GLN A 456 -44.52 15.67 15.68
C GLN A 456 -45.20 14.35 16.06
N LEU A 457 -45.19 13.35 15.18
CA LEU A 457 -45.74 12.01 15.46
C LEU A 457 -44.90 11.25 16.49
N ASN A 458 -43.57 11.36 16.44
CA ASN A 458 -42.67 10.73 17.42
C ASN A 458 -42.69 11.37 18.82
N LYS A 459 -43.24 12.59 18.98
CA LYS A 459 -43.43 13.24 20.29
C LYS A 459 -44.74 12.85 20.98
N ARG A 460 -45.68 12.17 20.30
CA ARG A 460 -47.00 11.82 20.84
C ARG A 460 -47.11 10.38 21.39
N SER A 461 -46.06 9.55 21.31
CA SER A 461 -46.10 8.15 21.75
C SER A 461 -45.54 7.86 23.16
N CYS A 462 -45.21 8.87 23.98
CA CYS A 462 -44.61 8.68 25.31
C CYS A 462 -45.54 8.90 26.53
N PHE A 463 -46.87 8.85 26.40
CA PHE A 463 -47.76 8.94 27.57
C PHE A 463 -48.92 7.94 27.50
N LYS A 464 -48.85 6.91 28.37
CA LYS A 464 -49.92 6.41 29.28
C LYS A 464 -49.69 4.93 29.63
N GLN A 465 -49.24 4.67 30.86
CA GLN A 465 -49.60 3.46 31.62
C GLN A 465 -50.66 3.86 32.65
N PRO A 466 -51.76 3.11 32.82
CA PRO A 466 -52.56 3.18 34.03
C PRO A 466 -52.10 2.15 35.06
N LYS A 467 -51.88 2.61 36.28
CA LYS A 467 -51.80 1.80 37.49
C LYS A 467 -53.18 1.20 37.81
N THR A 468 -53.23 -0.09 38.12
CA THR A 468 -54.26 -0.67 38.99
C THR A 468 -53.60 -1.69 39.90
N GLY A 469 -53.70 -1.46 41.21
CA GLY A 469 -53.27 -2.40 42.23
C GLY A 469 -54.39 -3.31 42.70
N LYS A 470 -53.99 -4.48 43.22
CA LYS A 470 -54.32 -4.99 44.55
C LYS A 470 -53.22 -5.98 44.94
#